data_AF-A0A127T4G5-F1
#
_entry.id   AF-A0A127T4G5-F1
#
_cell.length_a   1.000
_cell.length_b   1.000
_cell.length_c   1.000
_cell.angle_alpha   90.00
_cell.angle_beta   90.00
_cell.angle_gamma   90.00
#
_symmetry.space_group_name_H-M   'P 1'
#
loop_
_entity.id
_entity.type
_entity.pdbx_description
1 polymer ?
#
loop_
_entity_poly.entity_id
_entity_poly.type
_entity_poly.pdbx_seq_one_letter_code
_entity_poly.pdbx_strand_id
1 'polypeptide(L)' 'AFPSLIPRENSLGVVTGIAQGAAHDLLLVKPSSGAEVMVPLVKEIVLDVSVEDKKVLLDPPLGLFNE' A
#
# COMPACT_ATOMS: atom_id res chain seq x y z
N ALA A 1 -6.21 11.88 -22.97
CA ALA A 1 -5.57 10.56 -23.14
C ALA A 1 -4.32 10.52 -22.29
N PHE A 2 -4.38 9.84 -21.15
CA PHE A 2 -3.21 9.30 -20.44
C PHE A 2 -3.68 8.06 -19.68
N PRO A 3 -3.50 6.85 -20.21
CA PRO A 3 -3.68 5.64 -19.43
C PRO A 3 -2.31 4.96 -19.28
N SER A 4 -1.65 5.11 -18.13
CA SER A 4 -0.50 4.29 -17.70
C SER A 4 0.09 4.91 -16.43
N LEU A 5 0.46 4.19 -15.37
CA LEU A 5 0.94 2.80 -15.29
C LEU A 5 0.40 2.15 -14.00
N ILE A 6 -0.09 0.92 -14.11
CA ILE A 6 -0.34 0.06 -12.95
C ILE A 6 1.00 -0.62 -12.66
N PRO A 7 1.60 -0.52 -11.45
CA PRO A 7 2.67 -1.43 -11.08
C PRO A 7 2.04 -2.80 -10.81
N ARG A 8 1.77 -3.55 -11.89
CA ARG A 8 1.11 -4.86 -11.82
C ARG A 8 2.04 -6.01 -11.42
N GLU A 9 3.36 -5.78 -11.35
CA GLU A 9 4.32 -6.89 -11.27
C GLU A 9 5.41 -6.78 -10.20
N ASN A 10 5.43 -5.71 -9.38
CA ASN A 10 6.37 -5.61 -8.27
C ASN A 10 5.61 -5.54 -6.93
N SER A 11 5.84 -6.53 -6.07
CA SER A 11 5.25 -6.54 -4.73
C SER A 11 5.80 -5.34 -3.95
N LEU A 12 4.94 -4.37 -3.58
CA LEU A 12 5.34 -3.20 -2.78
C LEU A 12 5.92 -3.61 -1.41
N GLY A 13 5.51 -4.77 -0.90
CA GLY A 13 5.97 -5.32 0.36
C GLY A 13 4.96 -6.30 0.94
N VAL A 14 5.14 -6.60 2.21
CA VAL A 14 4.23 -7.43 2.99
C VAL A 14 3.57 -6.57 4.06
N VAL A 15 2.26 -6.70 4.21
CA VAL A 15 1.53 -6.07 5.31
C VAL A 15 1.94 -6.76 6.61
N THR A 16 2.56 -6.01 7.53
CA THR A 16 3.01 -6.50 8.84
C THR A 16 1.98 -6.24 9.94
N GLY A 17 1.05 -5.30 9.72
CA GLY A 17 0.00 -4.99 10.66
C GLY A 17 -0.78 -3.73 10.33
N ILE A 18 -1.53 -3.26 11.33
CA ILE A 18 -2.28 -2.01 11.31
C ILE A 18 -1.94 -1.24 12.58
N ALA A 19 -1.75 0.07 12.46
CA ALA A 19 -1.56 1.00 13.57
C ALA A 19 -2.68 2.06 13.57
N GLN A 20 -3.10 2.50 14.75
CA GLN A 20 -4.01 3.64 14.86
C GLN A 20 -3.26 4.94 14.56
N GLY A 21 -3.67 5.64 13.50
CA GLY A 21 -3.24 7.00 13.23
C GLY A 21 -4.16 8.03 13.90
N ALA A 22 -3.77 9.30 13.82
CA ALA A 22 -4.54 10.41 14.40
C ALA A 22 -5.87 10.68 13.66
N ALA A 23 -5.93 10.37 12.36
CA ALA A 23 -7.12 10.60 11.52
C ALA A 23 -7.67 9.29 10.92
N HIS A 24 -6.78 8.42 10.44
CA HIS A 24 -7.12 7.15 9.83
C HIS A 24 -6.20 6.06 10.34
N ASP A 25 -6.66 4.81 10.29
CA ASP A 25 -5.79 3.66 10.51
C ASP A 25 -4.70 3.60 9.44
N LEU A 26 -3.54 3.08 9.82
CA LEU A 26 -2.35 3.01 8.98
C LEU A 26 -2.00 1.54 8.77
N LEU A 27 -1.93 1.11 7.52
CA LEU A 27 -1.31 -0.16 7.14
C LEU A 27 0.19 -0.06 7.30
N LEU A 28 0.78 -1.01 8.02
CA LEU A 28 2.23 -1.17 8.11
C LEU A 28 2.66 -2.08 6.97
N VAL A 29 3.47 -1.54 6.05
CA VAL A 29 3.96 -2.26 4.88
C VAL A 29 5.47 -2.35 4.97
N LYS A 30 5.98 -3.58 5.03
CA LYS A 30 7.42 -3.86 4.99
C LYS A 30 7.84 -4.19 3.56
N PRO A 31 8.49 -3.25 2.84
CA PRO A 31 9.08 -3.55 1.54
C PRO A 31 10.22 -4.57 1.66
N SER A 32 10.55 -5.22 0.54
CA SER A 32 11.64 -6.21 0.46
C SER A 32 13.03 -5.59 0.76
N SER A 33 13.14 -4.28 0.61
CA SER A 33 14.31 -3.47 0.93
C SER A 33 13.85 -2.13 1.50
N GLY A 34 14.55 -1.60 2.49
CA GLY A 34 14.22 -0.32 3.12
C GLY A 34 13.47 -0.44 4.44
N ALA A 35 12.94 0.70 4.90
CA ALA A 35 12.21 0.81 6.16
C ALA A 35 10.72 0.49 5.96
N GLU A 36 10.05 0.16 7.07
CA GLU A 36 8.60 0.00 7.08
C GLU A 36 7.92 1.33 6.72
N VAL A 37 6.91 1.24 5.84
CA VAL A 37 6.13 2.37 5.34
C VAL A 37 4.74 2.30 5.95
N MET A 38 4.26 3.44 6.47
CA MET A 38 2.91 3.58 7.02
C MET A 38 1.99 4.17 5.96
N VAL A 39 0.98 3.41 5.55
CA VAL A 39 0.06 3.77 4.46
C VAL A 39 -1.35 4.01 5.03
N PRO A 40 -1.96 5.19 4.82
CA PRO A 40 -3.32 5.43 5.28
C PRO A 40 -4.34 4.47 4.67
N LEU A 41 -5.14 3.83 5.52
CA LEU A 41 -6.20 2.89 5.14
C LEU A 41 -7.47 3.64 4.73
N VAL A 42 -7.38 4.36 3.61
CA VAL A 42 -8.49 5.14 3.03
C VAL A 42 -8.80 4.66 1.62
N LYS A 43 -10.04 4.82 1.17
CA LYS A 43 -10.52 4.33 -0.14
C LYS A 43 -9.80 4.95 -1.35
N GLU A 44 -9.15 6.10 -1.18
CA GLU A 44 -8.35 6.71 -2.23
C GLU A 44 -7.01 5.99 -2.45
N ILE A 45 -6.47 5.32 -1.43
CA ILE A 45 -5.18 4.64 -1.50
C ILE A 45 -5.37 3.11 -1.55
N VAL A 46 -6.31 2.58 -0.79
CA VAL A 46 -6.59 1.15 -0.71
C VAL A 46 -7.78 0.83 -1.60
N LEU A 47 -7.46 0.38 -2.82
CA LEU A 47 -8.45 0.15 -3.88
C LEU A 47 -9.23 -1.14 -3.66
N ASP A 48 -8.55 -2.21 -3.22
CA ASP A 48 -9.16 -3.53 -3.04
C ASP A 48 -8.44 -4.35 -1.96
N VAL A 49 -9.21 -5.19 -1.25
CA VAL A 49 -8.68 -6.10 -0.23
C VAL A 49 -9.29 -7.47 -0.47
N SER A 50 -8.48 -8.42 -0.95
CA SER A 50 -8.87 -9.82 -1.06
C SER A 50 -8.28 -10.62 0.10
N VAL A 51 -9.15 -11.05 1.01
CA VAL A 51 -8.78 -11.90 2.14
C VAL A 51 -8.50 -13.33 1.67
N GLU A 52 -9.22 -13.82 0.65
CA GLU A 52 -9.00 -15.14 0.05
C GLU A 52 -7.61 -15.23 -0.60
N ASP A 53 -7.24 -14.23 -1.40
CA ASP A 53 -5.92 -14.20 -2.06
C ASP A 53 -4.80 -13.68 -1.14
N LYS A 54 -5.14 -13.19 0.06
CA LYS A 54 -4.23 -12.48 0.98
C LYS A 54 -3.48 -11.33 0.31
N LYS A 55 -4.20 -10.54 -0.50
CA LYS A 55 -3.67 -9.42 -1.27
C LYS A 55 -4.39 -8.13 -0.95
N VAL A 56 -3.64 -7.04 -0.96
CA VAL A 56 -4.15 -5.69 -0.86
C VAL A 56 -3.68 -4.94 -2.09
N LEU A 57 -4.62 -4.38 -2.85
CA LEU A 57 -4.34 -3.52 -3.98
C LEU A 57 -4.23 -2.08 -3.48
N LEU A 58 -3.03 -1.51 -3.62
CA LEU A 58 -2.72 -0.15 -3.21
C LEU A 58 -2.43 0.72 -4.44
N ASP A 59 -2.92 1.95 -4.43
CA ASP A 59 -2.55 3.04 -5.34
C ASP A 59 -2.00 4.21 -4.53
N PRO A 60 -0.76 4.09 -4.02
CA PRO A 60 -0.17 5.11 -3.17
C PRO A 60 0.31 6.32 -3.99
N PRO A 61 0.27 7.54 -3.43
CA PRO A 61 0.86 8.69 -4.07
C PRO A 61 2.38 8.50 -4.28
N LEU A 62 2.89 9.12 -5.35
CA LEU A 62 4.32 9.11 -5.68
C LEU A 62 5.17 9.61 -4.49
N GLY A 63 6.25 8.90 -4.19
CA GLY A 63 7.15 9.21 -3.08
C GLY A 63 6.75 8.59 -1.72
N LEU A 64 5.63 7.86 -1.64
CA LEU A 64 5.30 7.09 -0.44
C LEU A 64 6.19 5.84 -0.30
N PHE A 65 6.48 5.21 -1.43
CA PHE A 65 7.47 4.14 -1.54
C PHE A 65 8.67 4.68 -2.32
N ASN A 66 9.86 4.58 -1.76
CA ASN A 66 11.10 4.82 -2.50
C ASN A 66 11.49 3.52 -3.22
N GLU A 67 11.55 3.54 -4.54
CA GLU A 67 12.24 2.52 -5.34
C GLU A 67 13.77 2.63 -5.18
#